data_AF-A0A3A9FUE6-F1
#
_entry.id   AF-A0A3A9FUE6-F1
#
_cell.length_a   1.000
_cell.length_b   1.000
_cell.length_c   1.000
_cell.angle_alpha   90.00
_cell.angle_beta   90.00
_cell.angle_gamma   90.00
#
_symmetry.space_group_name_H-M   'P 1'
#
loop_
_entity.id
_entity.type
_entity.pdbx_description
1 polymer ?
#
loop_
_entity_poly.entity_id
_entity_poly.type
_entity_poly.pdbx_seq_one_letter_code
_entity_poly.pdbx_strand_id
1 'polypeptide(L)' 'MKLSRYEQEVVIKLNDDEDEATVYTANPVWIRKMDKLHKEFPNIIRLKSWTEVSKTYVLPQNLVRMERQEF' A
#
# COMPACT_ATOMS: atom_id res chain seq x y z
N MET A 1 6.29 -5.46 -17.74
CA MET A 1 7.70 -4.98 -17.64
C MET A 1 8.39 -5.56 -16.38
N LYS A 2 9.71 -5.85 -16.38
CA LYS A 2 10.44 -6.31 -15.17
C LYS A 2 11.15 -5.12 -14.51
N LEU A 3 10.57 -4.61 -13.43
CA LEU A 3 11.13 -3.51 -12.64
C LEU A 3 12.43 -3.93 -11.94
N SER A 4 13.39 -3.02 -11.88
CA SER A 4 14.57 -3.13 -11.02
C SER A 4 14.16 -3.17 -9.54
N ARG A 5 15.08 -3.58 -8.66
CA ARG A 5 14.82 -3.59 -7.21
C ARG A 5 14.52 -2.20 -6.67
N TYR A 6 15.17 -1.18 -7.21
CA TYR A 6 14.95 0.21 -6.82
C TYR A 6 13.54 0.68 -7.20
N GLU A 7 13.08 0.37 -8.42
CA GLU A 7 11.73 0.72 -8.88
C GLU A 7 10.62 -0.06 -8.16
N GLN A 8 10.91 -1.16 -7.48
CA GLN A 8 9.95 -1.94 -6.67
C GLN A 8 9.74 -1.31 -5.29
N GLU A 9 9.45 -0.03 -5.27
CA GLU A 9 9.26 0.76 -4.06
C GLU A 9 7.86 0.57 -3.45
N VAL A 10 7.79 0.88 -2.15
CA VAL A 10 6.55 0.98 -1.39
C VAL A 10 6.62 2.30 -0.65
N VAL A 11 5.63 3.16 -0.87
CA VAL A 11 5.53 4.48 -0.25
C VAL A 11 4.24 4.53 0.54
N ILE A 12 4.35 4.76 1.84
CA ILE A 12 3.21 4.95 2.74
C ILE A 12 3.20 6.42 3.15
N LYS A 13 2.12 7.13 2.80
CA LYS A 13 1.90 8.52 3.19
C LYS A 13 0.88 8.56 4.33
N LEU A 14 1.26 9.26 5.39
CA LEU A 14 0.46 9.62 6.55
C LEU A 14 0.62 11.14 6.77
N ASN A 15 -0.40 11.79 7.32
CA ASN A 15 -0.35 13.19 7.74
C ASN A 15 -1.44 13.49 8.76
N ASP A 16 -1.20 14.47 9.62
CA ASP A 16 -2.10 14.80 10.73
C ASP A 16 -3.39 15.52 10.30
N ASP A 17 -3.51 15.90 9.03
CA ASP A 17 -4.67 16.62 8.46
C ASP A 17 -5.69 15.65 7.81
N GLU A 18 -5.29 14.40 7.54
CA GLU A 18 -6.11 13.38 6.89
C GLU A 18 -6.30 12.15 7.80
N ASP A 19 -7.52 11.62 7.90
CA ASP A 19 -7.79 10.36 8.62
C ASP A 19 -7.37 9.11 7.83
N GLU A 20 -7.06 9.27 6.55
CA GLU A 20 -6.68 8.18 5.64
C GLU A 20 -5.19 8.21 5.29
N ALA A 21 -4.62 7.02 5.13
CA ALA A 21 -3.30 6.77 4.59
C ALA A 21 -3.39 6.42 3.10
N THR A 22 -2.32 6.71 2.36
CA THR A 22 -2.15 6.16 1.00
C THR A 22 -0.96 5.24 0.94
N VAL A 23 -1.15 4.05 0.36
CA VAL A 23 -0.09 3.08 0.11
C VAL A 23 0.08 2.93 -1.39
N TYR A 24 1.15 3.52 -1.92
CA TYR A 24 1.61 3.28 -3.27
C TYR A 24 2.62 2.13 -3.27
N THR A 25 2.51 1.22 -4.24
CA THR A 25 3.49 0.14 -4.40
C THR A 25 3.65 -0.27 -5.87
N ALA A 26 4.90 -0.36 -6.29
CA ALA A 26 5.33 -1.06 -7.50
C ALA A 26 5.99 -2.42 -7.18
N ASN A 27 6.07 -2.77 -5.88
CA ASN A 27 6.56 -4.05 -5.43
C ASN A 27 5.50 -5.16 -5.62
N PRO A 28 5.79 -6.24 -6.38
CA PRO A 28 4.81 -7.28 -6.69
C PRO A 28 4.36 -8.09 -5.48
N VAL A 29 5.21 -8.23 -4.44
CA VAL A 29 4.83 -8.92 -3.20
C VAL A 29 3.82 -8.09 -2.41
N TRP A 30 4.06 -6.79 -2.31
CA TRP A 30 3.12 -5.86 -1.66
C TRP A 30 1.82 -5.70 -2.42
N ILE A 31 1.85 -5.64 -3.77
CA ILE A 31 0.64 -5.63 -4.59
C ILE A 31 -0.24 -6.84 -4.27
N ARG A 32 0.33 -8.06 -4.23
CA ARG A 32 -0.44 -9.27 -3.89
C ARG A 32 -1.02 -9.22 -2.47
N LYS A 33 -0.25 -8.70 -1.50
CA LYS A 33 -0.72 -8.52 -0.12
C LYS A 33 -1.88 -7.53 -0.04
N MET A 34 -1.74 -6.37 -0.68
CA MET A 34 -2.76 -5.33 -0.69
C MET A 34 -3.99 -5.74 -1.50
N ASP A 35 -3.85 -6.46 -2.61
CA ASP A 35 -4.97 -7.01 -3.39
C ASP A 35 -5.78 -8.02 -2.57
N LYS A 36 -5.12 -8.88 -1.79
CA LYS A 36 -5.80 -9.81 -0.88
C LYS A 36 -6.60 -9.03 0.17
N LEU A 37 -5.97 -8.03 0.79
CA LEU A 37 -6.61 -7.19 1.80
C LEU A 37 -7.78 -6.37 1.25
N HIS A 38 -7.63 -5.79 0.06
CA HIS A 38 -8.70 -5.10 -0.65
C HIS A 38 -9.86 -6.04 -0.98
N LYS A 39 -9.58 -7.28 -1.42
CA LYS A 39 -10.63 -8.28 -1.70
C LYS A 39 -11.40 -8.67 -0.45
N GLU A 40 -10.72 -8.81 0.69
CA GLU A 40 -11.32 -9.21 1.96
C GLU A 40 -12.07 -8.06 2.64
N PHE A 41 -11.56 -6.83 2.53
CA PHE A 41 -12.11 -5.64 3.17
C PHE A 41 -12.24 -4.45 2.19
N PRO A 42 -13.06 -4.57 1.12
CA PRO A 42 -13.08 -3.60 0.02
C PRO A 42 -13.53 -2.20 0.43
N ASN A 43 -14.31 -2.09 1.52
CA ASN A 43 -14.78 -0.81 2.05
C ASN A 43 -13.74 -0.11 2.96
N ILE A 44 -12.77 -0.86 3.50
CA ILE A 44 -11.74 -0.35 4.41
C ILE A 44 -10.45 -0.07 3.63
N ILE A 45 -10.05 -1.01 2.78
CA ILE A 45 -8.83 -0.92 1.97
C ILE A 45 -9.28 -0.77 0.53
N ARG A 46 -9.32 0.48 0.05
CA ARG A 46 -9.89 0.85 -1.24
C ARG A 46 -8.79 1.01 -2.28
N LEU A 47 -8.97 0.44 -3.47
CA LEU A 47 -8.09 0.70 -4.60
C LEU A 47 -8.39 2.10 -5.16
N LYS A 48 -7.42 3.02 -5.09
CA LYS A 48 -7.55 4.40 -5.57
C LYS A 48 -7.17 4.53 -7.04
N SER A 49 -6.08 3.88 -7.45
CA SER A 49 -5.59 3.90 -8.83
C SER A 49 -4.64 2.73 -9.09
N TRP A 50 -4.45 2.39 -10.36
CA TRP A 50 -3.46 1.42 -10.78
C TRP A 50 -2.91 1.77 -12.17
N THR A 51 -1.71 1.27 -12.43
CA THR A 51 -1.06 1.28 -13.75
C THR A 51 -0.80 -0.17 -14.17
N GLU A 52 -0.03 -0.37 -15.24
CA GLU A 52 0.46 -1.71 -15.61
C GLU A 52 1.34 -2.34 -14.51
N VAL A 53 2.08 -1.52 -13.76
CA VAL A 53 3.17 -2.01 -12.88
C VAL A 53 3.00 -1.62 -11.40
N SER A 54 2.06 -0.73 -11.07
CA SER A 54 1.90 -0.20 -9.71
C SER A 54 0.43 -0.02 -9.31
N LYS A 55 0.18 0.04 -8.00
CA LYS A 55 -1.15 0.29 -7.43
C LYS A 55 -1.06 1.26 -6.26
N THR A 56 -2.12 2.05 -6.09
CA THR A 56 -2.31 2.93 -4.94
C THR A 56 -3.57 2.54 -4.20
N TYR A 57 -3.45 2.30 -2.90
CA TYR A 57 -4.55 1.97 -2.00
C TYR A 57 -4.77 3.10 -0.99
N VAL A 58 -5.99 3.20 -0.50
CA VAL A 58 -6.39 4.11 0.58
C VAL A 58 -6.98 3.28 1.72
N LEU A 59 -6.60 3.61 2.94
CA LEU A 59 -7.07 2.93 4.16
C LEU A 59 -7.02 3.90 5.34
N PRO A 60 -7.79 3.68 6.42
CA PRO A 60 -7.67 4.47 7.65
C PRO A 60 -6.23 4.46 8.21
N GLN A 61 -5.72 5.62 8.66
CA GLN A 61 -4.35 5.75 9.17
C GLN A 61 -4.09 4.90 10.41
N ASN A 62 -5.10 4.73 11.26
CA ASN A 62 -5.00 3.92 12.48
C ASN A 62 -4.73 2.43 12.22
N LEU A 63 -4.85 1.95 10.97
CA LEU A 63 -4.47 0.59 10.58
C LEU A 63 -2.99 0.46 10.18
N VAL A 64 -2.28 1.58 10.01
CA VAL A 64 -0.85 1.58 9.71
C VAL A 64 -0.07 1.50 11.01
N ARG A 65 0.43 0.31 11.33
CA ARG A 65 1.29 0.09 12.50
C ARG A 65 2.74 -0.11 12.06
N MET A 66 3.62 0.71 12.61
CA MET A 66 5.07 0.54 12.48
C MET A 66 5.59 -0.23 13.69
N GLU A 67 6.17 -1.40 13.45
CA GLU A 67 6.81 -2.21 14.49
C GLU A 67 8.30 -2.36 14.17
N ARG A 68 9.14 -2.18 15.19
CA ARG A 68 10.57 -2.52 15.08
C ARG A 68 10.70 -4.03 15.16
N GLN A 69 11.38 -4.62 14.18
CA GLN A 69 11.80 -6.01 14.27
C GLN A 69 13.10 -6.05 15.09
N GLU A 70 13.07 -6.67 16.27
CA GLU A 70 14.29 -7.03 17.02
C GLU A 70 15.02 -8.11 16.22
N PHE A 71 16.33 -7.95 16.00
CA PHE A 71 17.20 -8.93 15.34
C PHE A 71 18.04 -9.68 16.37
#